data_AF-A0A964XW58-F1
#
_entry.id   AF-A0A964XW58-F1
#
_cell.length_a   1.000
_cell.length_b   1.000
_cell.length_c   1.000
_cell.angle_alpha   90.00
_cell.angle_beta   90.00
_cell.angle_gamma   90.00
#
_symmetry.space_group_name_H-M   'P 1'
#
loop_
_entity.id
_entity.type
_entity.pdbx_description
1 polymer ?
#
loop_
_entity_poly.entity_id
_entity_poly.type
_entity_poly.pdbx_seq_one_letter_code
_entity_poly.pdbx_strand_id
1 'polypeptide(L)' 'VVDTNHSPEGIDYVIPGNDDSSKAVTLYARGIADAILEGRANAVQEVVKAVAEGEDEFVEVDSAA' A
#
# COMPACT_ATOMS: atom_id res chain seq x y z
N VAL A 1 7.69 16.32 1.68
CA VAL A 1 8.89 16.45 0.83
C VAL A 1 9.71 17.57 1.41
N VAL A 2 11.01 17.37 1.62
CA VAL A 2 11.89 18.32 2.32
C VAL A 2 13.11 18.59 1.42
N ASP A 3 13.37 19.87 1.13
CA ASP A 3 14.57 20.34 0.40
C ASP A 3 15.60 20.95 1.37
N THR A 4 16.72 21.43 0.84
CA THR A 4 17.91 21.97 1.53
C THR A 4 17.63 23.10 2.52
N ASN A 5 16.49 23.77 2.43
CA ASN A 5 16.09 24.89 3.28
C ASN A 5 14.91 24.56 4.23
N HIS A 6 14.45 23.31 4.30
CA HIS A 6 13.39 22.87 5.21
C HIS A 6 13.91 21.90 6.28
N SER A 7 13.36 22.02 7.50
CA SER A 7 13.68 21.11 8.61
C SER A 7 12.81 19.85 8.54
N PRO A 8 13.39 18.65 8.69
CA PRO A 8 12.64 17.40 8.79
C PRO A 8 12.06 17.14 10.20
N GLU A 9 12.23 18.06 11.16
CA GLU A 9 11.71 17.89 12.53
C GLU A 9 10.19 17.71 12.56
N GLY A 10 9.73 16.70 13.31
CA GLY A 10 8.31 16.37 13.44
C GLY A 10 7.71 15.56 12.28
N ILE A 11 8.53 15.10 11.33
CA ILE A 11 8.09 14.25 10.21
C ILE A 11 8.58 12.81 10.44
N ASP A 12 7.65 11.85 10.52
CA ASP A 12 7.99 10.44 10.71
C ASP A 12 8.66 9.82 9.48
N TYR A 13 8.22 10.22 8.28
CA TYR A 13 8.70 9.70 7.00
C TYR A 13 9.09 10.85 6.07
N VAL A 14 10.38 11.15 6.06
CA VAL A 14 10.94 12.25 5.27
C VAL A 14 11.21 11.78 3.84
N ILE A 15 10.73 12.55 2.87
CA ILE A 15 11.03 12.36 1.44
C ILE A 15 11.95 13.51 1.01
N PRO A 16 13.25 13.28 0.81
CA PRO A 16 14.16 14.31 0.34
C PRO A 16 13.85 14.65 -1.13
N GLY A 17 13.73 15.92 -1.47
CA GLY A 17 13.41 16.34 -2.83
C GLY A 17 13.06 17.82 -2.96
N ASN A 18 12.90 18.27 -4.21
CA ASN A 18 12.58 19.67 -4.53
C ASN A 18 11.09 19.95 -4.26
N ASP A 19 10.79 20.86 -3.34
CA ASP A 19 9.44 21.29 -2.97
C ASP A 19 8.97 22.56 -3.72
N ASP A 20 9.89 23.34 -4.29
CA ASP A 20 9.59 24.58 -5.03
C ASP A 20 8.93 24.34 -6.40
N SER A 21 9.16 23.18 -7.01
CA SER A 21 8.67 22.87 -8.35
C SER A 21 7.29 22.21 -8.33
N SER A 22 6.30 22.83 -8.97
CA SER A 22 4.96 22.25 -9.14
C SER A 22 4.99 20.89 -9.85
N LYS A 23 5.92 20.70 -10.79
CA LYS A 23 6.14 19.41 -11.47
C LYS A 23 6.67 18.35 -10.50
N ALA A 24 7.58 18.72 -9.60
CA ALA A 24 8.14 17.80 -8.61
C ALA A 24 7.05 17.39 -7.59
N VAL A 25 6.30 18.35 -7.06
CA VAL A 25 5.15 18.08 -6.17
C VAL A 25 4.14 17.14 -6.83
N THR A 26 3.81 17.39 -8.11
CA THR A 26 2.89 16.52 -8.86
C THR A 26 3.45 15.11 -9.02
N LEU A 27 4.75 14.96 -9.30
CA LEU A 27 5.41 13.66 -9.43
C LEU A 27 5.35 12.87 -8.13
N TYR A 28 5.69 13.50 -7.00
CA TYR A 28 5.66 12.85 -5.68
C TYR A 28 4.24 12.45 -5.29
N ALA A 29 3.27 13.36 -5.44
CA ALA A 29 1.88 13.08 -5.13
C ALA A 29 1.31 11.94 -5.98
N ARG A 30 1.65 11.92 -7.28
CA ARG A 30 1.23 10.84 -8.19
C ARG A 30 1.83 9.50 -7.81
N GLY A 31 3.14 9.45 -7.54
CA GLY A 31 3.79 8.20 -7.12
C GLY A 31 3.19 7.61 -5.84
N ILE A 32 2.88 8.47 -4.86
CA ILE A 32 2.20 8.04 -3.63
C ILE A 32 0.77 7.55 -3.92
N ALA A 33 0.02 8.25 -4.76
CA ALA A 33 -1.33 7.84 -5.14
C ALA A 33 -1.34 6.48 -5.85
N ASP A 34 -0.43 6.28 -6.81
CA ASP A 34 -0.30 5.04 -7.56
C ASP A 34 0.05 3.87 -6.61
N ALA A 35 0.99 4.08 -5.68
CA ALA A 35 1.35 3.08 -4.67
C ALA A 35 0.18 2.71 -3.74
N ILE A 36 -0.64 3.68 -3.33
CA ILE A 36 -1.84 3.42 -2.50
C ILE A 36 -2.86 2.59 -3.29
N LEU A 37 -3.08 2.91 -4.57
CA LEU A 37 -4.03 2.18 -5.40
C LEU A 37 -3.58 0.73 -5.63
N GLU A 38 -2.30 0.53 -5.91
CA GLU A 38 -1.69 -0.79 -6.05
C GLU A 38 -1.78 -1.59 -4.74
N GLY A 39 -1.41 -0.99 -3.62
CA GLY A 39 -1.50 -1.62 -2.30
C GLY A 39 -2.92 -2.06 -1.94
N ARG A 40 -3.94 -1.24 -2.28
CA ARG A 40 -5.35 -1.61 -2.07
C ARG A 40 -5.79 -2.76 -2.97
N ALA A 41 -5.37 -2.76 -4.23
CA ALA A 41 -5.70 -3.85 -5.15
C ALA A 41 -5.08 -5.18 -4.68
N ASN A 42 -3.81 -5.14 -4.24
CA ASN A 42 -3.10 -6.31 -3.72
C ASN A 42 -3.72 -6.81 -2.42
N ALA A 43 -4.09 -5.93 -1.48
CA ALA A 43 -4.74 -6.34 -0.24
C ALA A 43 -6.08 -7.08 -0.48
N VAL A 44 -6.87 -6.63 -1.45
CA VAL A 44 -8.12 -7.34 -1.83
C VAL A 44 -7.79 -8.71 -2.43
N GLN A 45 -6.78 -8.80 -3.29
CA GLN A 45 -6.37 -10.08 -3.87
C GLN A 45 -5.86 -11.06 -2.80
N GLU A 46 -5.10 -10.59 -1.81
CA GLU A 46 -4.64 -11.42 -0.70
C GLU A 46 -5.81 -11.94 0.15
N VAL A 47 -6.82 -11.11 0.43
CA VAL A 47 -8.03 -11.57 1.14
C VAL A 47 -8.81 -12.59 0.31
N VAL A 48 -9.02 -12.34 -0.98
CA VAL A 48 -9.72 -13.28 -1.87
C VAL A 48 -8.96 -14.61 -1.94
N LYS A 49 -7.64 -14.56 -2.02
CA LYS A 49 -6.79 -15.76 -2.02
C LYS A 49 -6.88 -16.51 -0.69
N ALA A 50 -6.84 -15.81 0.44
CA ALA A 50 -6.99 -16.44 1.76
C ALA A 50 -8.37 -17.09 1.96
N VAL A 51 -9.44 -16.51 1.40
CA VAL A 51 -10.78 -17.13 1.41
C VAL A 51 -10.84 -18.36 0.50
N ALA A 52 -10.29 -18.26 -0.72
CA ALA A 52 -10.27 -19.38 -1.66
C ALA A 52 -9.42 -20.56 -1.15
N GLU A 53 -8.28 -20.29 -0.50
CA GLU A 53 -7.45 -21.33 0.13
C GLU A 53 -8.08 -21.90 1.41
N GLY A 54 -8.95 -21.15 2.10
CA GLY A 54 -9.69 -21.60 3.29
C GLY A 54 -10.95 -22.42 3.01
N GLU A 55 -11.51 -22.34 1.80
CA GLU A 55 -12.66 -23.19 1.38
C GLU A 55 -12.24 -24.64 1.07
N ASP A 56 -10.99 -24.87 0.66
CA ASP A 56 -10.46 -26.20 0.34
C ASP A 56 -10.10 -27.04 1.61
N GLU A 57 -10.14 -26.45 2.81
CA GLU A 57 -9.81 -27.15 4.07
C GLU A 57 -11.03 -27.76 4.79
N PHE A 58 -12.25 -27.53 4.29
CA PHE A 58 -13.46 -28.18 4.82
C PHE A 58 -13.61 -29.60 4.24
N VAL A 59 -12.93 -30.57 4.87
CA VAL A 59 -13.23 -31.98 4.65
C VAL A 59 -14.55 -32.31 5.35
N GLU A 60 -15.63 -32.53 4.58
CA GLU A 60 -16.85 -33.16 5.10
C GLU A 60 -16.48 -34.53 5.67
N VAL A 61 -16.53 -34.67 7.00
CA VAL A 61 -16.52 -35.99 7.64
C VAL A 61 -17.86 -36.63 7.32
N ASP A 62 -17.88 -37.36 6.20
CA ASP A 62 -19.02 -38.14 5.80
C ASP A 62 -19.38 -39.13 6.92
N SER A 63 -20.67 -39.19 7.20
CA SER A 63 -21.24 -39.92 8.33
C SER A 63 -20.90 -41.42 8.23
N ALA A 64 -20.13 -41.95 9.17
CA ALA A 64 -20.02 -43.39 9.37
C ALA A 64 -19.69 -43.76 10.83
N ALA A 65 -20.74 -43.90 11.64
CA ALA A 65 -20.81 -44.80 12.78
C ALA A 65 -22.27 -45.13 13.10
#